data_AF-A0A7C2A495-F1
#
_entry.id   AF-A0A7C2A495-F1
#
_cell.length_a   1.000
_cell.length_b   1.000
_cell.length_c   1.000
_cell.angle_alpha   90.00
_cell.angle_beta   90.00
_cell.angle_gamma   90.00
#
_symmetry.space_group_name_H-M   'P 1'
#
loop_
_entity.id
_entity.type
_entity.pdbx_description
1 polymer ?
#
loop_
_entity_poly.entity_id
_entity_poly.type
_entity_poly.pdbx_seq_one_letter_code
_entity_poly.pdbx_strand_id
1 'polypeptide(L)'
;MTKSAWRHCGQVCGGFWRNPRFSTPAATPGAWKRPTGKCGGDGAKNGNDMKKGITVTAELQKALGHHQAGNLKEAEKIYRRVLKAQPGNPDALHLSGLVHHQFGRHKKAMGLIRRAVKAVPGNPMFLNNLGEACREAGKL
;
A
#
# COMPACT_ATOMS: atom_id res chain seq x y z
N MET A 1 -23.64 -29.19 -12.01
CA MET A 1 -22.18 -28.93 -11.90
C MET A 1 -21.77 -27.94 -12.98
N THR A 2 -22.03 -26.65 -12.75
CA THR A 2 -21.78 -25.58 -13.74
C THR A 2 -20.37 -25.03 -13.53
N LYS A 3 -19.47 -25.35 -14.48
CA LYS A 3 -18.13 -24.78 -14.55
C LYS A 3 -18.26 -23.31 -14.93
N SER A 4 -18.10 -22.41 -13.95
CA SER A 4 -18.10 -20.98 -14.18
C SER A 4 -16.81 -20.55 -14.85
N ALA A 5 -16.95 -20.09 -16.09
CA ALA A 5 -15.91 -19.52 -16.92
C ALA A 5 -15.50 -18.14 -16.38
N TRP A 6 -14.24 -17.99 -15.98
CA TRP A 6 -13.57 -16.69 -15.85
C TRP A 6 -12.23 -16.81 -16.56
N ARG A 7 -12.26 -16.66 -17.89
CA ARG A 7 -11.10 -16.33 -18.72
C ARG A 7 -11.32 -14.92 -19.24
N HIS A 8 -10.23 -14.17 -19.28
CA HIS A 8 -10.07 -12.76 -19.71
C HIS A 8 -10.30 -11.69 -18.64
N CYS A 9 -9.19 -11.20 -18.07
CA CYS A 9 -8.85 -9.78 -18.20
C CYS A 9 -7.33 -9.65 -18.11
N GLY A 10 -6.69 -9.59 -19.29
CA GLY A 10 -5.31 -9.17 -19.42
C GLY A 10 -5.23 -7.64 -19.44
N GLN A 11 -4.06 -7.15 -19.04
CA GLN A 11 -3.49 -5.91 -19.56
C GLN A 11 -4.19 -4.59 -19.16
N VAL A 12 -4.00 -4.16 -17.92
CA VAL A 12 -4.05 -2.71 -17.61
C VAL A 12 -2.61 -2.21 -17.60
N CYS A 13 -2.09 -1.84 -18.77
CA CYS A 13 -0.86 -1.07 -18.90
C CYS A 13 -1.19 0.41 -18.72
N GLY A 14 -0.41 1.05 -17.84
CA GLY A 14 -0.66 2.39 -17.30
C GLY A 14 -0.86 3.48 -18.35
N GLY A 15 -1.79 4.37 -18.03
CA GLY A 15 -2.08 5.56 -18.83
C GLY A 15 -2.88 6.55 -18.02
N PHE A 16 -2.27 7.16 -17.01
CA PHE A 16 -2.77 8.42 -16.46
C PHE A 16 -1.63 9.12 -15.71
N TRP A 17 -1.51 10.43 -15.89
CA TRP A 17 -0.40 11.32 -15.48
C TRP A 17 0.79 11.44 -16.44
N ARG A 18 0.52 11.92 -17.66
CA ARG A 18 1.50 12.76 -18.36
C ARG A 18 0.76 13.98 -18.93
N ASN A 19 0.89 15.11 -18.22
CA ASN A 19 0.32 16.39 -18.60
C ASN A 19 1.38 17.18 -19.41
N PRO A 20 1.17 17.48 -20.71
CA PRO A 20 2.14 18.19 -21.53
C PRO A 20 1.80 19.68 -21.54
N ARG A 21 2.36 20.46 -20.61
CA ARG A 21 2.13 21.92 -20.58
C ARG A 21 3.37 22.75 -20.25
N PHE A 22 4.54 22.33 -20.71
CA PHE A 22 5.66 23.25 -20.86
C PHE A 22 6.36 22.98 -22.19
N SER A 23 5.95 23.76 -23.18
CA SER A 23 6.69 23.98 -24.42
C SER A 23 7.50 25.27 -24.29
N THR A 24 8.58 25.31 -25.08
CA THR A 24 9.46 26.45 -25.45
C THR A 24 10.72 26.66 -24.59
N PRO A 25 11.77 27.32 -25.12
CA PRO A 25 12.44 27.04 -26.40
C PRO A 25 13.98 27.00 -26.26
N ALA A 26 14.65 26.71 -27.37
CA ALA A 26 16.10 26.65 -27.54
C ALA A 26 16.84 27.90 -27.03
N ALA A 27 17.94 27.67 -26.31
CA ALA A 27 18.97 28.66 -26.01
C ALA A 27 20.37 28.10 -26.37
N THR A 28 21.20 29.03 -26.80
CA THR A 28 22.45 29.00 -27.59
C THR A 28 23.63 28.14 -27.08
N PRO A 29 24.61 27.84 -27.97
CA PRO A 29 25.80 27.07 -27.64
C PRO A 29 26.85 27.97 -26.97
N GLY A 30 27.07 27.76 -25.68
CA GLY A 30 28.08 28.47 -24.88
C GLY A 30 28.89 27.47 -24.07
N ALA A 31 30.20 27.50 -24.25
CA ALA A 31 31.16 26.52 -23.76
C ALA A 31 31.10 26.31 -22.23
N TRP A 32 31.02 25.04 -21.81
CA TRP A 32 31.44 24.61 -20.49
C TRP A 32 32.42 23.44 -20.61
N LYS A 33 33.70 23.72 -20.32
CA LYS A 33 34.77 22.73 -20.24
C LYS A 33 34.40 21.69 -19.18
N ARG A 34 34.46 20.41 -19.54
CA ARG A 34 34.37 19.27 -18.61
C ARG A 34 35.67 19.17 -17.80
N PRO A 35 35.67 19.26 -16.46
CA PRO A 35 36.73 18.64 -15.69
C PRO A 35 36.50 17.12 -15.70
N THR A 36 37.45 16.36 -16.23
CA THR A 36 37.51 14.90 -16.11
C THR A 36 37.86 14.53 -14.67
N GLY A 37 36.87 14.64 -13.78
CA GLY A 37 36.88 14.03 -12.46
C GLY A 37 36.22 12.67 -12.54
N LYS A 38 37.02 11.62 -12.43
CA LYS A 38 36.56 10.24 -12.29
C LYS A 38 35.92 10.12 -10.90
N CYS A 39 34.63 10.44 -10.78
CA CYS A 39 33.86 10.11 -9.59
C CYS A 39 33.57 8.62 -9.62
N GLY A 40 34.56 7.85 -9.17
CA GLY A 40 34.40 6.44 -8.81
C GLY A 40 33.23 6.35 -7.84
N GLY A 41 32.19 5.67 -8.26
CA GLY A 41 31.14 5.24 -7.37
C GLY A 41 31.70 4.13 -6.51
N ASP A 42 31.80 4.38 -5.22
CA ASP A 42 31.81 3.32 -4.22
C ASP A 42 30.68 3.64 -3.25
N GLY A 43 29.63 2.84 -3.40
CA GLY A 43 28.36 3.02 -2.75
C GLY A 43 28.51 3.12 -1.24
N ALA A 44 27.88 4.15 -0.69
CA ALA A 44 27.39 4.13 0.67
C ALA A 44 26.46 2.90 0.80
N LYS A 45 27.03 1.77 1.20
CA LYS A 45 26.26 0.63 1.68
C LYS A 45 25.63 1.06 3.00
N ASN A 46 24.46 1.69 2.90
CA ASN A 46 23.54 1.79 4.01
C ASN A 46 23.33 0.36 4.52
N GLY A 47 23.77 0.06 5.74
CA GLY A 47 23.67 -1.26 6.39
C GLY A 47 22.24 -1.71 6.69
N ASN A 48 21.31 -1.51 5.76
CA ASN A 48 19.90 -1.93 5.82
C ASN A 48 19.60 -3.05 4.81
N ASP A 49 20.62 -3.57 4.13
CA ASP A 49 20.60 -4.65 3.12
C ASP A 49 20.26 -6.07 3.65
N MET A 50 19.53 -6.18 4.77
CA MET A 50 19.00 -7.47 5.26
C MET A 50 17.47 -7.52 5.41
N LYS A 51 16.75 -6.45 5.10
CA LYS A 51 15.28 -6.49 4.99
C LYS A 51 14.91 -6.90 3.57
N LYS A 52 14.80 -8.22 3.36
CA LYS A 52 14.18 -8.86 2.18
C LYS A 52 13.15 -7.91 1.56
N GLY A 53 13.42 -7.39 0.37
CA GLY A 53 12.61 -6.37 -0.28
C GLY A 53 11.17 -6.87 -0.43
N ILE A 54 10.31 -6.52 0.52
CA ILE A 54 8.90 -6.88 0.48
C ILE A 54 8.26 -5.91 -0.51
N THR A 55 7.80 -6.45 -1.64
CA THR A 55 6.89 -5.73 -2.53
C THR A 55 5.56 -5.58 -1.79
N VAL A 56 5.37 -4.45 -1.10
CA VAL A 56 4.20 -4.19 -0.24
C VAL A 56 2.89 -4.40 -0.99
N THR A 57 2.81 -3.97 -2.24
CA THR A 57 1.65 -4.19 -3.10
C THR A 57 1.34 -5.66 -3.33
N ALA A 58 2.36 -6.50 -3.58
CA ALA A 58 2.17 -7.93 -3.81
C ALA A 58 1.75 -8.67 -2.52
N GLU A 59 2.35 -8.33 -1.38
CA GLU A 59 1.94 -8.90 -0.09
C GLU A 59 0.53 -8.44 0.30
N LEU A 60 0.14 -7.20 -0.01
CA LEU A 60 -1.24 -6.74 0.21
C LEU A 60 -2.24 -7.54 -0.63
N GLN A 61 -1.97 -7.77 -1.91
CA GLN A 61 -2.82 -8.59 -2.76
C GLN A 61 -2.91 -10.04 -2.26
N LYS A 62 -1.80 -10.60 -1.79
CA LYS A 62 -1.78 -11.94 -1.17
C LYS A 62 -2.62 -11.97 0.12
N ALA A 63 -2.49 -10.97 0.98
CA ALA A 63 -3.28 -10.85 2.21
C ALA A 63 -4.78 -10.72 1.92
N LEU A 64 -5.13 -9.97 0.87
CA LEU A 64 -6.50 -9.83 0.39
C LEU A 64 -7.06 -11.17 -0.09
N GLY A 65 -6.28 -11.95 -0.85
CA GLY A 65 -6.69 -13.29 -1.26
C GLY A 65 -6.96 -14.21 -0.07
N HIS A 66 -6.11 -14.21 0.95
CA HIS A 66 -6.37 -14.96 2.18
C HIS A 66 -7.59 -14.45 2.96
N HIS A 67 -7.79 -13.13 3.00
CA HIS A 67 -8.94 -12.52 3.66
C HIS A 67 -10.25 -12.95 2.99
N GLN A 68 -10.33 -12.84 1.67
CA GLN A 68 -11.50 -13.26 0.88
C GLN A 68 -11.77 -14.76 0.99
N ALA A 69 -10.73 -15.57 1.12
CA ALA A 69 -10.85 -17.02 1.35
C ALA A 69 -11.24 -17.39 2.79
N GLY A 70 -11.51 -16.42 3.68
CA GLY A 70 -11.82 -16.66 5.10
C GLY A 70 -10.61 -17.05 5.95
N ASN A 71 -9.41 -17.08 5.38
CA ASN A 71 -8.15 -17.40 6.05
C ASN A 71 -7.62 -16.20 6.84
N LEU A 72 -8.41 -15.69 7.78
CA LEU A 72 -8.17 -14.43 8.51
C LEU A 72 -6.84 -14.44 9.29
N LYS A 73 -6.42 -15.59 9.83
CA LYS A 73 -5.15 -15.74 10.56
C LYS A 73 -3.94 -15.53 9.65
N GLU A 74 -3.99 -16.05 8.42
CA GLU A 74 -2.90 -15.88 7.45
C GLU A 74 -2.90 -14.45 6.88
N ALA A 75 -4.07 -13.89 6.62
CA ALA A 75 -4.21 -12.50 6.23
C ALA A 75 -3.60 -11.55 7.28
N GLU A 76 -3.90 -11.75 8.58
CA GLU A 76 -3.31 -10.97 9.68
C GLU A 76 -1.78 -11.04 9.70
N LYS A 77 -1.20 -12.23 9.51
CA LYS A 77 0.26 -12.42 9.46
C LYS A 77 0.90 -11.61 8.33
N ILE A 78 0.25 -11.54 7.17
CA ILE A 78 0.75 -10.79 6.02
C ILE A 78 0.56 -9.29 6.23
N TYR A 79 -0.62 -8.83 6.67
CA TYR A 79 -0.84 -7.41 7.00
C TYR A 79 0.16 -6.90 8.05
N ARG A 80 0.48 -7.71 9.06
CA ARG A 80 1.51 -7.36 10.05
C ARG A 80 2.89 -7.22 9.43
N ARG A 81 3.26 -8.06 8.45
CA ARG A 81 4.54 -7.93 7.73
C ARG A 81 4.56 -6.65 6.88
N VAL A 82 3.46 -6.37 6.19
CA VAL A 82 3.31 -5.12 5.44
C VAL A 82 3.44 -3.91 6.37
N LEU A 83 2.76 -3.91 7.52
CA LEU A 83 2.84 -2.82 8.50
C LEU A 83 4.21 -2.70 9.18
N LYS A 84 4.99 -3.78 9.26
CA LYS A 84 6.40 -3.70 9.71
C LYS A 84 7.29 -3.04 8.67
N ALA A 85 7.01 -3.25 7.37
CA ALA A 85 7.75 -2.62 6.28
C ALA A 85 7.30 -1.16 6.06
N GLN A 86 6.00 -0.90 6.15
CA GLN A 86 5.37 0.42 5.98
C GLN A 86 4.31 0.64 7.09
N PRO A 87 4.70 1.17 8.26
CA PRO A 87 3.79 1.38 9.39
C PRO A 87 2.63 2.35 9.14
N GLY A 88 2.75 3.18 8.11
CA GLY A 88 1.75 4.18 7.70
C GLY A 88 0.94 3.81 6.47
N ASN A 89 1.05 2.57 5.95
CA ASN A 89 0.28 2.17 4.78
C ASN A 89 -1.23 2.15 5.11
N PRO A 90 -2.05 3.03 4.48
CA PRO A 90 -3.45 3.20 4.85
C PRO A 90 -4.28 1.96 4.56
N ASP A 91 -4.04 1.29 3.44
CA ASP A 91 -4.75 0.07 3.04
C ASP A 91 -4.45 -1.07 4.01
N ALA A 92 -3.18 -1.27 4.38
CA ALA A 92 -2.79 -2.28 5.35
C ALA A 92 -3.41 -2.03 6.74
N LEU A 93 -3.48 -0.76 7.17
CA LEU A 93 -4.09 -0.36 8.45
C LEU A 93 -5.60 -0.63 8.44
N HIS A 94 -6.29 -0.22 7.37
CA HIS A 94 -7.72 -0.43 7.19
C HIS A 94 -8.08 -1.92 7.13
N LEU A 95 -7.42 -2.68 6.27
CA LEU A 95 -7.69 -4.11 6.07
C LEU A 95 -7.32 -4.94 7.31
N SER A 96 -6.23 -4.61 8.00
CA SER A 96 -5.91 -5.23 9.30
C SER A 96 -6.97 -4.91 10.36
N GLY A 97 -7.56 -3.71 10.31
CA GLY A 97 -8.68 -3.33 11.16
C GLY A 97 -9.91 -4.20 10.92
N LEU A 98 -10.28 -4.41 9.65
CA LEU A 98 -11.39 -5.29 9.27
C LEU A 98 -11.18 -6.75 9.69
N VAL A 99 -9.96 -7.27 9.57
CA VAL A 99 -9.63 -8.62 10.06
C VAL A 99 -9.84 -8.70 11.57
N HIS A 100 -9.38 -7.69 12.33
CA HIS A 100 -9.61 -7.65 13.77
C HIS A 100 -11.08 -7.49 14.16
N HIS A 101 -11.86 -6.76 13.37
CA HIS A 101 -13.31 -6.68 13.55
C HIS A 101 -13.95 -8.06 13.41
N GLN A 102 -13.60 -8.82 12.37
CA GLN A 102 -14.12 -10.18 12.17
C GLN A 102 -13.69 -11.16 13.27
N PHE A 103 -12.56 -10.91 13.92
CA PHE A 103 -12.15 -11.64 15.13
C PHE A 103 -12.87 -11.19 16.41
N GLY A 104 -13.85 -10.30 16.35
CA GLY A 104 -14.55 -9.73 17.51
C GLY A 104 -13.71 -8.72 18.31
N ARG A 105 -12.53 -8.34 17.82
CA ARG A 105 -11.61 -7.41 18.50
C ARG A 105 -11.91 -5.96 18.11
N HIS A 106 -13.14 -5.51 18.34
CA HIS A 106 -13.67 -4.24 17.85
C HIS A 106 -12.85 -3.01 18.33
N LYS A 107 -12.39 -2.99 19.58
CA LYS A 107 -11.53 -1.91 20.12
C LYS A 107 -10.22 -1.77 19.33
N LYS A 108 -9.58 -2.89 18.99
CA LYS A 108 -8.33 -2.90 18.20
C LYS A 108 -8.59 -2.52 16.74
N ALA A 109 -9.70 -3.01 16.17
CA ALA A 109 -10.14 -2.66 14.83
C ALA A 109 -10.33 -1.14 14.69
N MET A 110 -11.06 -0.52 15.62
CA MET A 110 -11.28 0.92 15.65
C MET A 110 -9.95 1.69 15.69
N GLY A 111 -9.00 1.29 16.53
CA GLY A 111 -7.69 1.95 16.62
C GLY A 111 -6.90 1.93 15.30
N LEU A 112 -6.94 0.80 14.58
CA LEU A 112 -6.27 0.65 13.29
C LEU A 112 -6.96 1.46 12.18
N ILE A 113 -8.29 1.40 12.10
CA ILE A 113 -9.05 2.14 11.10
C ILE A 113 -8.93 3.66 11.34
N ARG A 114 -8.91 4.12 12.60
CA ARG A 114 -8.63 5.54 12.92
C ARG A 114 -7.26 5.99 12.39
N ARG A 115 -6.25 5.13 12.45
CA ARG A 115 -4.93 5.44 11.88
C ARG A 115 -4.98 5.51 10.35
N ALA A 116 -5.75 4.65 9.69
CA ALA A 116 -5.97 4.72 8.25
C ALA A 116 -6.68 6.03 7.85
N VAL A 117 -7.73 6.44 8.58
CA VAL A 117 -8.42 7.72 8.38
C VAL A 117 -7.50 8.91 8.59
N LYS A 118 -6.61 8.87 9.60
CA LYS A 118 -5.60 9.92 9.79
C LYS A 118 -4.59 10.01 8.66
N ALA A 119 -4.24 8.88 8.03
CA ALA A 119 -3.31 8.83 6.91
C ALA A 119 -3.94 9.35 5.61
N VAL A 120 -5.22 9.02 5.36
CA VAL A 120 -5.99 9.51 4.21
C VAL A 120 -7.33 10.05 4.70
N PRO A 121 -7.37 11.31 5.16
CA PRO A 121 -8.60 11.94 5.58
C PRO A 121 -9.53 12.10 4.38
N GLY A 122 -10.81 11.76 4.54
CA GLY A 122 -11.82 11.88 3.49
C GLY A 122 -12.02 10.64 2.62
N ASN A 123 -11.34 9.52 2.88
CA ASN A 123 -11.69 8.27 2.22
C ASN A 123 -13.01 7.71 2.80
N PRO A 124 -14.10 7.67 2.02
CA PRO A 124 -15.41 7.26 2.52
C PRO A 124 -15.44 5.80 2.98
N MET A 125 -14.64 4.92 2.36
CA MET A 125 -14.55 3.51 2.76
C MET A 125 -13.96 3.36 4.17
N PHE A 126 -12.98 4.19 4.53
CA PHE A 126 -12.37 4.12 5.86
C PHE A 126 -13.32 4.69 6.93
N LEU A 127 -14.05 5.75 6.59
CA LEU A 127 -15.04 6.35 7.48
C LEU A 127 -16.23 5.43 7.73
N ASN A 128 -16.76 4.78 6.67
CA ASN A 128 -17.83 3.80 6.79
C ASN A 128 -17.43 2.66 7.74
N ASN A 129 -16.27 2.05 7.49
CA ASN A 129 -15.82 0.90 8.27
C ASN A 129 -15.41 1.29 9.70
N LEU A 130 -15.01 2.55 9.92
CA LEU A 130 -14.82 3.09 11.27
C LEU A 130 -16.15 3.20 12.01
N GLY A 131 -17.19 3.67 11.33
CA GLY A 131 -18.55 3.75 11.88
C GLY A 131 -19.06 2.37 12.30
N GLU A 132 -18.91 1.37 11.43
CA GLU A 132 -19.26 -0.02 11.74
C GLU A 132 -18.48 -0.55 12.96
N ALA A 133 -17.16 -0.35 12.97
CA ALA A 133 -16.33 -0.79 14.09
C ALA A 133 -16.68 -0.09 15.41
N CYS A 134 -17.06 1.20 15.37
CA CYS A 134 -17.52 1.93 16.56
C CYS A 134 -18.88 1.41 17.05
N ARG A 135 -19.80 1.14 16.12
CA ARG A 135 -21.13 0.60 16.45
C ARG A 135 -21.01 -0.74 17.15
N GLU A 136 -20.17 -1.65 16.66
CA GLU A 136 -19.97 -2.95 17.30
C GLU A 136 -19.18 -2.85 18.61
N ALA A 137 -18.24 -1.91 18.74
CA ALA A 137 -17.52 -1.69 19.99
C ALA A 137 -18.40 -1.12 21.12
N GLY A 138 -19.46 -0.38 20.79
CA GLY A 138 -20.42 0.19 21.74
C GLY A 138 -21.56 -0.74 22.15
N LYS A 139 -21.65 -1.94 21.56
CA LYS A 139 -22.60 -3.00 21.93
C LYS A 139 -22.04 -3.99 22.97
N LEU A 140 -20.79 -3.83 23.37
CA LEU A 140 -20.10 -4.62 24.41
C LEU A 140 -20.35 -4.02 25.79
#